data_AF-A0A6M1UAN4-F1
#
_entry.id   AF-A0A6M1UAN4-F1
#
_cell.length_a   1.000
_cell.length_b   1.000
_cell.length_c   1.000
_cell.angle_alpha   90.00
_cell.angle_beta   90.00
_cell.angle_gamma   90.00
#
_symmetry.space_group_name_H-M   'P 1'
#
loop_
_entity.id
_entity.type
_entity.pdbx_description
1 polymer ?
#
loop_
_entity_poly.entity_id
_entity_poly.type
_entity_poly.pdbx_seq_one_letter_code
_entity_poly.pdbx_strand_id
1 'polypeptide(L)' 'MFSVGDYVVFIRDGAKGVVIGVENNRCQVMWEDFFVSWEDCASLRIDAEG' A
#
# COMPACT_ATOMS: atom_id res chain seq x y z
N MET A 1 8.62 8.00 -0.36
CA MET A 1 7.37 8.67 0.06
C MET A 1 6.29 8.12 -0.84
N PHE A 2 5.21 7.58 -0.26
CA PHE A 2 4.13 6.97 -1.04
C PHE A 2 3.23 8.04 -1.63
N SER A 3 2.69 7.75 -2.81
CA SER A 3 1.73 8.57 -3.54
C SER A 3 0.51 7.73 -3.92
N VAL A 4 -0.64 8.38 -4.09
CA VAL A 4 -1.82 7.72 -4.65
C VAL A 4 -1.50 7.21 -6.04
N GLY A 5 -1.82 5.94 -6.31
CA GLY A 5 -1.47 5.20 -7.52
C GLY A 5 -0.22 4.34 -7.41
N ASP A 6 0.57 4.46 -6.33
CA ASP A 6 1.72 3.59 -6.13
C ASP A 6 1.27 2.15 -5.88
N TYR A 7 1.84 1.21 -6.63
CA TYR A 7 1.76 -0.21 -6.31
C TYR A 7 2.65 -0.52 -5.12
N VAL A 8 2.12 -1.26 -4.15
CA VAL A 8 2.81 -1.57 -2.90
C VAL A 8 2.68 -3.03 -2.53
N VAL A 9 3.67 -3.50 -1.77
CA VAL A 9 3.70 -4.83 -1.16
C VAL A 9 3.72 -4.67 0.35
N PHE A 10 2.83 -5.37 1.04
CA PHE A 10 2.85 -5.46 2.50
C PHE A 10 4.02 -6.35 2.95
N ILE A 11 4.87 -5.82 3.83
CA ILE A 11 6.15 -6.45 4.19
C ILE A 11 5.96 -7.81 4.87
N ARG A 12 4.87 -8.00 5.63
CA ARG A 12 4.70 -9.18 6.49
C ARG A 12 4.34 -10.44 5.70
N ASP A 13 3.45 -10.33 4.73
CA ASP A 13 2.88 -11.49 4.01
C ASP A 13 3.05 -11.40 2.49
N GLY A 14 3.52 -10.27 1.96
CA GLY A 14 3.72 -10.08 0.53
C GLY A 14 2.44 -9.70 -0.23
N ALA A 15 1.34 -9.40 0.46
CA ALA A 15 0.10 -8.96 -0.18
C ALA A 15 0.35 -7.71 -1.03
N LYS A 16 -0.19 -7.70 -2.25
CA LYS A 16 -0.05 -6.58 -3.19
C LYS A 16 -1.30 -5.71 -3.18
N GLY A 17 -1.10 -4.42 -3.40
CA GLY A 17 -2.20 -3.47 -3.49
C GLY A 17 -1.77 -2.16 -4.13
N VAL A 18 -2.74 -1.26 -4.27
CA VAL A 18 -2.51 0.10 -4.78
C VAL A 18 -2.88 1.12 -3.71
N VAL A 19 -2.03 2.12 -3.53
CA VAL A 19 -2.31 3.24 -2.62
C VAL A 19 -3.44 4.09 -3.22
N ILE A 20 -4.56 4.19 -2.50
CA ILE A 20 -5.73 5.00 -2.89
C ILE A 20 -5.87 6.27 -2.05
N GLY A 21 -5.10 6.39 -0.97
CA GLY A 21 -5.06 7.57 -0.10
C GLY A 21 -3.79 7.61 0.73
N VAL A 22 -3.33 8.81 1.07
CA VAL A 22 -2.18 9.02 1.96
C VAL A 22 -2.56 10.06 2.99
N GLU A 23 -2.44 9.70 4.27
CA GLU A 23 -2.72 10.61 5.37
C GLU A 23 -1.70 10.41 6.50
N ASN A 24 -0.99 11.49 6.83
CA ASN A 24 0.09 11.46 7.82
C ASN A 24 1.14 10.39 7.48
N ASN A 25 1.33 9.40 8.35
CA ASN A 25 2.27 8.30 8.19
C ASN A 25 1.59 6.97 7.80
N ARG A 26 0.39 7.05 7.21
CA ARG A 26 -0.39 5.88 6.79
C ARG A 26 -0.83 6.01 5.34
N CYS A 27 -0.90 4.86 4.69
CA CYS A 27 -1.47 4.73 3.36
C CYS A 27 -2.76 3.93 3.44
N GLN A 28 -3.80 4.40 2.77
CA GLN A 28 -4.98 3.61 2.48
C GLN A 28 -4.70 2.80 1.22
N VAL A 29 -4.78 1.48 1.33
CA VAL A 29 -4.42 0.55 0.26
C VAL A 29 -5.66 -0.26 -0.12
N MET A 30 -5.90 -0.39 -1.43
CA MET A 30 -6.82 -1.38 -1.98
C MET A 30 -6.02 -2.61 -2.41
N TRP A 31 -6.31 -3.75 -1.79
CA TRP A 31 -5.62 -5.02 -2.01
C TRP A 31 -6.24 -5.82 -3.17
N GLU A 32 -5.54 -6.86 -3.62
CA GLU A 32 -5.98 -7.73 -4.74
C GLU A 32 -7.36 -8.39 -4.52
N ASP A 33 -7.78 -8.59 -3.27
CA ASP A 33 -9.09 -9.14 -2.90
C ASP A 33 -10.19 -8.07 -2.75
N PHE A 34 -9.92 -6.84 -3.18
CA PHE A 34 -10.77 -5.65 -3.02
C PHE A 34 -11.00 -5.22 -1.57
N PHE A 35 -10.32 -5.81 -0.60
CA PHE A 35 -10.30 -5.29 0.76
C PHE A 35 -9.57 -3.93 0.79
N VAL A 36 -10.02 -3.03 1.64
CA VAL A 36 -9.40 -1.72 1.83
C VAL A 36 -9.01 -1.55 3.29
N SER A 37 -7.74 -1.27 3.54
CA SER A 37 -7.23 -1.00 4.89
C SER A 37 -6.24 0.16 4.91
N TRP A 38 -5.94 0.61 6.14
CA TRP A 38 -4.94 1.63 6.40
C TRP A 38 -3.69 1.00 7.01
N GLU A 39 -2.58 1.12 6.32
CA GLU A 39 -1.29 0.57 6.77
C GLU A 39 -0.30 1.67 7.12
N ASP A 40 0.60 1.39 8.07
CA ASP A 40 1.72 2.27 8.35
C ASP A 40 2.67 2.27 7.14
N CYS A 41 3.15 3.43 6.71
CA CYS A 41 4.12 3.54 5.62
C CYS A 41 5.37 2.66 5.85
N ALA A 42 5.78 2.42 7.09
CA ALA A 42 6.90 1.55 7.44
C ALA A 42 6.62 0.05 7.20
N SER A 43 5.36 -0.33 7.03
CA SER A 43 4.94 -1.71 6.73
C SER A 43 4.77 -2.00 5.24
N LEU A 44 5.02 -1.00 4.39
CA LEU A 44 4.86 -1.08 2.93
C LEU A 44 6.20 -0.93 2.21
N ARG A 45 6.31 -1.54 1.04
CA ARG A 45 7.38 -1.27 0.05
C ARG A 45 6.74 -0.98 -1.30
N ILE A 46 7.35 -0.09 -2.07
CA ILE A 46 6.96 0.14 -3.47
C ILE A 46 7.24 -1.13 -4.28
N ASP A 47 6.24 -1.57 -5.04
CA ASP A 47 6.42 -2.59 -6.07
C ASP A 47 6.92 -1.92 -7.35
N ALA A 48 8.18 -2.16 -7.71
CA ALA A 48 8.79 -1.56 -8.90
C ALA A 48 8.39 -2.26 -10.20
N GLU A 49 7.63 -3.36 -10.12
CA GLU A 49 7.18 -4.17 -11.26
C GLU A 49 5.66 -4.06 -11.51
N GLY A 50 4.98 -3.13 -10.83
CA GLY A 50 3.52 -2.92 -10.90
C GLY A 50 2.97 -2.58 -12.28
#